data_AF-A0A2N6CPW9-F1
#
_entry.id   AF-A0A2N6CPW9-F1
#
_cell.length_a   1.000
_cell.length_b   1.000
_cell.length_c   1.000
_cell.angle_alpha   90.00
_cell.angle_beta   90.00
_cell.angle_gamma   90.00
#
_symmetry.space_group_name_H-M   'P 1'
#
loop_
_entity.id
_entity.type
_entity.pdbx_description
1 polymer ?
#
loop_
_entity_poly.entity_id
_entity_poly.type
_entity_poly.pdbx_seq_one_letter_code
_entity_poly.pdbx_strand_id
1 'polypeptide(L)'
;IAVIDEAHGSAHAGYGVAGFGDGELIWWEPGSGRHAFVVLELSGRENAADAMRSNASGIGARLALRNGSDWTVAYTLDGWSAPGQSLQPVALGLNGAAAADFVAIDWSDGVYQTELGLVPGHHNVTETQRQLSSCPVLFAWDGEKYTFVSDVLGVGGIGFLVSPGNYATPRPWEYFLLPPGLPVERDGAISLKITEPMEENAYLDALQLHVHDLPPGWSMVLDERMATAAPEVTGRGIYYREERRPARATLGSRDVTELLREADHRAVVQGQRDSRFLGLLEDPQPLTVFFDEPVNSDGAAPVLVADGWVEYPYSSVVFAAWQAGAIYTPPTLEAQTADGVWHEVYSRFGYPAGMPRRMALPLTDLPPQTQALRLTGNLEIYWDRLAIVFDEAPPAHRHEVIAPAVARVAKTGFARRSTLEQRRPHYDYTTREPFWDTRYLPGLYTELGPALPLVAEEDDALAIIGPGEELHTEFVAPQSSLPAGWSRHFVLETRGYAKDMDLYTRDGDAVGPLPAKFHGDAVRTARARQLHEQYNTRFQAGH
;
A
#
# COMPACT_ATOMS: atom_id res chain seq x y z
N ILE A 1 16.82 -32.07 -21.76
CA ILE A 1 15.63 -31.72 -22.56
C ILE A 1 16.04 -30.46 -23.29
N ALA A 2 16.06 -30.47 -24.62
CA ALA A 2 16.43 -29.30 -25.40
C ALA A 2 15.14 -28.73 -26.01
N VAL A 3 14.82 -27.49 -25.70
CA VAL A 3 13.80 -26.73 -26.44
C VAL A 3 14.52 -26.12 -27.64
N ILE A 4 14.22 -26.59 -28.84
CA ILE A 4 14.78 -26.05 -30.07
C ILE A 4 13.78 -25.03 -30.59
N ASP A 5 14.17 -23.75 -30.57
CA ASP A 5 13.37 -22.66 -31.13
C ASP A 5 13.50 -22.62 -32.67
N GLU A 6 12.34 -22.51 -33.33
CA GLU A 6 12.05 -22.67 -34.75
C GLU A 6 12.41 -21.44 -35.61
N ALA A 7 13.49 -20.73 -35.30
CA ALA A 7 13.83 -19.52 -36.05
C ALA A 7 14.05 -19.79 -37.57
N HIS A 8 14.27 -21.04 -38.03
CA HIS A 8 14.61 -21.34 -39.43
C HIS A 8 13.99 -22.64 -40.03
N GLY A 9 12.73 -22.96 -39.73
CA GLY A 9 11.85 -23.68 -40.68
C GLY A 9 11.35 -25.09 -40.33
N SER A 10 10.08 -25.30 -40.70
CA SER A 10 9.22 -26.52 -40.66
C SER A 10 8.45 -26.78 -39.35
N ALA A 11 7.21 -26.29 -39.33
CA ALA A 11 6.27 -26.16 -38.21
C ALA A 11 5.62 -27.48 -37.69
N HIS A 12 6.37 -28.57 -37.48
CA HIS A 12 5.74 -29.87 -37.13
C HIS A 12 6.40 -30.75 -36.06
N ALA A 13 7.51 -30.36 -35.42
CA ALA A 13 8.07 -31.14 -34.32
C ALA A 13 7.71 -30.48 -32.99
N GLY A 14 6.79 -31.06 -32.21
CA GLY A 14 6.36 -30.54 -30.91
C GLY A 14 7.46 -30.52 -29.83
N TYR A 15 7.11 -30.63 -28.55
CA TYR A 15 8.08 -30.67 -27.43
C TYR A 15 8.59 -32.08 -27.15
N GLY A 16 9.89 -32.27 -26.87
CA GLY A 16 10.50 -33.60 -26.81
C GLY A 16 11.97 -33.59 -26.40
N VAL A 17 12.62 -34.75 -26.46
CA VAL A 17 14.04 -34.89 -26.13
C VAL A 17 14.82 -34.97 -27.43
N ALA A 18 15.79 -34.09 -27.61
CA ALA A 18 16.82 -34.23 -28.64
C ALA A 18 18.04 -34.96 -28.06
N GLY A 19 18.62 -35.88 -28.84
CA GLY A 19 19.92 -36.48 -28.57
C GLY A 19 20.74 -36.58 -29.84
N PHE A 20 21.99 -36.98 -29.68
CA PHE A 20 22.91 -37.16 -30.81
C PHE A 20 23.40 -38.60 -30.83
N GLY A 21 23.19 -39.30 -31.94
CA GLY A 21 23.55 -40.71 -32.11
C GLY A 21 23.93 -40.98 -33.56
N ASP A 22 24.98 -41.77 -33.78
CA ASP A 22 25.50 -42.12 -35.11
C ASP A 22 25.80 -40.92 -36.03
N GLY A 23 26.13 -39.76 -35.45
CA GLY A 23 26.42 -38.53 -36.19
C GLY A 23 25.18 -37.73 -36.60
N GLU A 24 23.98 -38.14 -36.17
CA GLU A 24 22.71 -37.49 -36.48
C GLU A 24 22.01 -36.99 -35.22
N LEU A 25 21.23 -35.90 -35.40
CA LEU A 25 20.32 -35.40 -34.38
C LEU A 25 19.07 -36.29 -34.37
N ILE A 26 18.81 -36.93 -33.24
CA ILE A 26 17.62 -37.77 -33.03
C ILE A 26 16.63 -36.99 -32.17
N TRP A 27 15.40 -36.88 -32.66
CA TRP A 27 14.28 -36.25 -31.94
C TRP A 27 13.31 -37.30 -31.40
N TRP A 28 12.96 -37.19 -30.13
CA TRP A 28 11.99 -38.07 -29.49
C TRP A 28 10.80 -37.29 -28.94
N GLU A 29 9.64 -37.51 -29.55
CA GLU A 29 8.36 -36.96 -29.13
C GLU A 29 7.83 -37.57 -27.82
N PRO A 30 6.85 -36.90 -27.17
CA PRO A 30 6.10 -37.45 -26.06
C PRO A 30 5.39 -38.72 -26.51
N GLY A 31 5.41 -39.75 -25.67
CA GLY A 31 4.83 -41.05 -26.02
C GLY A 31 4.67 -41.92 -24.79
N SER A 32 4.28 -43.18 -25.01
CA SER A 32 4.10 -44.17 -23.94
C SER A 32 5.40 -44.31 -23.12
N GLY A 33 5.41 -43.75 -21.90
CA GLY A 33 6.55 -43.75 -20.98
C GLY A 33 7.31 -42.43 -20.84
N ARG A 34 7.13 -41.46 -21.76
CA ARG A 34 7.70 -40.09 -21.62
C ARG A 34 6.67 -39.06 -21.16
N HIS A 35 5.39 -39.33 -21.44
CA HIS A 35 4.24 -38.47 -21.11
C HIS A 35 4.35 -37.05 -21.68
N ALA A 36 3.25 -36.31 -21.72
CA ALA A 36 3.23 -34.95 -22.27
C ALA A 36 3.80 -33.94 -21.26
N PHE A 37 4.19 -32.76 -21.73
CA PHE A 37 4.81 -31.70 -20.94
C PHE A 37 4.01 -30.41 -21.05
N VAL A 38 4.05 -29.59 -20.00
CA VAL A 38 3.86 -28.15 -20.13
C VAL A 38 5.23 -27.50 -20.27
N VAL A 39 5.32 -26.52 -21.17
CA VAL A 39 6.53 -25.76 -21.43
C VAL A 39 6.24 -24.31 -21.11
N LEU A 40 6.96 -23.76 -20.14
CA LEU A 40 6.70 -22.44 -19.58
C LEU A 40 7.82 -21.49 -19.97
N GLU A 41 7.47 -20.47 -20.74
CA GLU A 41 8.32 -19.31 -21.00
C GLU A 41 7.92 -18.21 -20.02
N LEU A 42 8.83 -17.86 -19.10
CA LEU A 42 8.55 -16.88 -18.06
C LEU A 42 9.01 -15.48 -18.50
N SER A 43 8.19 -14.48 -18.25
CA SER A 43 8.59 -13.08 -18.42
C SER A 43 8.20 -12.21 -17.23
N GLY A 44 9.17 -11.47 -16.68
CA GLY A 44 8.89 -10.43 -15.69
C GLY A 44 8.54 -9.08 -16.32
N ARG A 45 8.42 -8.93 -17.65
CA ARG A 45 8.19 -7.62 -18.28
C ARG A 45 7.52 -7.74 -19.64
N GLU A 46 6.23 -7.43 -19.70
CA GLU A 46 5.51 -7.26 -20.98
C GLU A 46 4.63 -6.00 -20.99
N ASN A 47 4.00 -5.65 -19.86
CA ASN A 47 3.11 -4.49 -19.76
C ASN A 47 3.84 -3.25 -19.20
N ALA A 48 3.96 -2.20 -20.02
CA ALA A 48 4.55 -0.92 -19.60
C ALA A 48 3.74 -0.18 -18.51
N ALA A 49 2.46 -0.51 -18.35
CA ALA A 49 1.60 0.12 -17.35
C ALA A 49 1.92 -0.32 -15.92
N ASP A 50 2.45 -1.54 -15.77
CA ASP A 50 2.70 -2.19 -14.51
C ASP A 50 4.20 -2.08 -14.16
N ALA A 51 4.54 -1.55 -12.98
CA ALA A 51 5.94 -1.46 -12.54
C ALA A 51 6.46 -2.82 -12.09
N MET A 52 6.50 -3.78 -13.01
CA MET A 52 7.01 -5.13 -12.79
C MET A 52 8.47 -5.08 -12.32
N ARG A 53 8.81 -5.88 -11.30
CA ARG A 53 10.13 -5.80 -10.65
C ARG A 53 11.03 -6.97 -11.00
N SER A 54 10.47 -8.12 -11.42
CA SER A 54 11.31 -9.21 -11.93
C SER A 54 11.94 -8.84 -13.27
N ASN A 55 13.07 -9.50 -13.55
CA ASN A 55 13.76 -9.32 -14.83
C ASN A 55 12.92 -9.85 -16.00
N ALA A 56 13.02 -9.20 -17.15
CA ALA A 56 12.24 -9.52 -18.35
C ALA A 56 12.39 -10.98 -18.82
N SER A 57 13.50 -11.62 -18.48
CA SER A 57 13.83 -13.01 -18.82
C SER A 57 13.29 -14.04 -17.81
N GLY A 58 12.59 -13.61 -16.75
CA GLY A 58 12.03 -14.50 -15.73
C GLY A 58 13.05 -15.27 -14.89
N ILE A 59 14.33 -14.84 -14.89
CA ILE A 59 15.44 -15.52 -14.18
C ILE A 59 15.23 -15.43 -12.67
N GLY A 60 15.60 -16.49 -11.95
CA GLY A 60 15.51 -16.61 -10.51
C GLY A 60 14.16 -17.12 -10.02
N ALA A 61 13.18 -17.27 -10.92
CA ALA A 61 11.88 -17.83 -10.58
C ALA A 61 11.97 -19.33 -10.27
N ARG A 62 11.28 -19.75 -9.21
CA ARG A 62 11.11 -21.15 -8.82
C ARG A 62 9.71 -21.60 -9.20
N LEU A 63 9.60 -22.74 -9.85
CA LEU A 63 8.34 -23.34 -10.27
C LEU A 63 8.08 -24.63 -9.51
N ALA A 64 6.84 -24.85 -9.09
CA ALA A 64 6.38 -26.09 -8.51
C ALA A 64 5.06 -26.53 -9.19
N LEU A 65 5.15 -27.55 -10.04
CA LEU A 65 4.00 -28.17 -10.68
C LEU A 65 3.44 -29.27 -9.79
N ARG A 66 2.13 -29.26 -9.59
CA ARG A 66 1.40 -30.31 -8.88
C ARG A 66 0.49 -31.09 -9.84
N ASN A 67 0.55 -32.43 -9.74
CA ASN A 67 -0.38 -33.37 -10.36
C ASN A 67 -0.83 -34.43 -9.35
N GLY A 68 -2.04 -34.31 -8.83
CA GLY A 68 -2.56 -35.13 -7.74
C GLY A 68 -1.71 -35.00 -6.48
N SER A 69 -0.95 -36.05 -6.17
CA SER A 69 0.01 -36.10 -5.07
C SER A 69 1.46 -35.82 -5.49
N ASP A 70 1.74 -35.80 -6.80
CA ASP A 70 3.09 -35.67 -7.32
C ASP A 70 3.46 -34.19 -7.46
N TRP A 71 4.72 -33.87 -7.15
CA TRP A 71 5.28 -32.53 -7.26
C TRP A 71 6.56 -32.57 -8.09
N THR A 72 6.65 -31.66 -9.05
CA THR A 72 7.88 -31.39 -9.80
C THR A 72 8.33 -29.96 -9.51
N VAL A 73 9.55 -29.80 -8.99
CA VAL A 73 10.13 -28.47 -8.71
C VAL A 73 11.24 -28.19 -9.71
N ALA A 74 11.20 -27.01 -10.32
CA ALA A 74 12.21 -26.51 -11.24
C ALA A 74 12.60 -25.06 -10.89
N TYR A 75 13.73 -24.62 -11.42
CA TYR A 75 14.27 -23.29 -11.17
C TYR A 75 14.78 -22.71 -12.49
N THR A 76 14.57 -21.41 -12.68
CA THR A 76 15.22 -20.62 -13.73
C THR A 76 16.50 -20.00 -13.14
N LEU A 77 17.47 -20.82 -12.74
CA LEU A 77 18.65 -20.34 -11.97
C LEU A 77 19.46 -19.24 -12.66
N ASP A 78 20.16 -18.44 -11.85
CA ASP A 78 21.15 -17.47 -12.30
C ASP A 78 22.46 -18.11 -12.82
N GLY A 79 23.16 -17.33 -13.64
CA GLY A 79 24.33 -17.75 -14.40
C GLY A 79 25.64 -17.93 -13.62
N TRP A 80 25.63 -18.26 -12.32
CA TRP A 80 26.84 -18.78 -11.66
C TRP A 80 27.22 -20.20 -12.16
N SER A 81 26.37 -20.79 -12.99
CA SER A 81 26.58 -22.05 -13.70
C SER A 81 27.16 -21.82 -15.12
N ALA A 82 28.38 -21.27 -15.20
CA ALA A 82 29.22 -21.15 -16.42
C ALA A 82 28.72 -20.17 -17.53
N PRO A 83 29.57 -19.77 -18.51
CA PRO A 83 29.19 -18.80 -19.54
C PRO A 83 28.20 -19.41 -20.54
N GLY A 84 26.97 -18.88 -20.56
CA GLY A 84 25.90 -19.24 -21.48
C GLY A 84 24.55 -19.15 -20.79
N GLN A 85 23.88 -17.99 -20.88
CA GLN A 85 22.53 -17.82 -20.35
C GLN A 85 21.56 -18.73 -21.11
N SER A 86 20.96 -19.70 -20.43
CA SER A 86 19.88 -20.50 -21.03
C SER A 86 18.56 -19.76 -20.85
N LEU A 87 18.11 -19.07 -21.89
CA LEU A 87 16.73 -18.55 -22.01
C LEU A 87 15.74 -19.65 -22.43
N GLN A 88 16.09 -20.92 -22.25
CA GLN A 88 15.20 -22.00 -22.65
C GLN A 88 13.97 -22.06 -21.73
N PRO A 89 12.76 -22.19 -22.29
CA PRO A 89 11.56 -22.47 -21.53
C PRO A 89 11.69 -23.69 -20.62
N VAL A 90 11.02 -23.66 -19.47
CA VAL A 90 11.04 -24.75 -18.49
C VAL A 90 10.01 -25.81 -18.86
N ALA A 91 10.47 -27.02 -19.17
CA ALA A 91 9.59 -28.16 -19.46
C ALA A 91 9.31 -28.99 -18.21
N LEU A 92 8.04 -29.13 -17.83
CA LEU A 92 7.57 -29.89 -16.69
C LEU A 92 6.65 -31.03 -17.16
N GLY A 93 6.99 -32.26 -16.79
CA GLY A 93 6.26 -33.45 -17.22
C GLY A 93 4.93 -33.62 -16.49
N LEU A 94 3.87 -34.01 -17.20
CA LEU A 94 2.54 -34.19 -16.62
C LEU A 94 2.27 -35.60 -16.09
N ASN A 95 3.22 -36.52 -16.20
CA ASN A 95 3.07 -37.91 -15.74
C ASN A 95 1.78 -38.62 -16.23
N GLY A 96 1.31 -38.25 -17.44
CA GLY A 96 0.12 -38.82 -18.06
C GLY A 96 -1.20 -38.12 -17.70
N ALA A 97 -1.17 -37.09 -16.85
CA ALA A 97 -2.32 -36.22 -16.63
C ALA A 97 -2.67 -35.42 -17.88
N ALA A 98 -3.96 -35.10 -18.05
CA ALA A 98 -4.45 -34.30 -19.18
C ALA A 98 -4.16 -32.80 -19.05
N ALA A 99 -3.89 -32.33 -17.82
CA ALA A 99 -3.50 -30.97 -17.48
C ALA A 99 -2.76 -30.96 -16.14
N ALA A 100 -2.01 -29.90 -15.86
CA ALA A 100 -1.51 -29.60 -14.53
C ALA A 100 -2.67 -29.24 -13.59
N ASP A 101 -2.67 -29.69 -12.33
CA ASP A 101 -3.63 -29.14 -11.36
C ASP A 101 -3.34 -27.65 -11.16
N PHE A 102 -2.07 -27.36 -10.91
CA PHE A 102 -1.52 -26.01 -10.95
C PHE A 102 0.00 -26.00 -11.10
N VAL A 103 0.52 -24.85 -11.50
CA VAL A 103 1.94 -24.49 -11.39
C VAL A 103 2.05 -23.26 -10.51
N ALA A 104 2.71 -23.42 -9.36
CA ALA A 104 3.05 -22.34 -8.45
C ALA A 104 4.40 -21.74 -8.85
N ILE A 105 4.51 -20.42 -8.86
CA ILE A 105 5.68 -19.66 -9.30
C ILE A 105 6.03 -18.67 -8.20
N ASP A 106 7.24 -18.83 -7.63
CA ASP A 106 7.88 -17.82 -6.80
C ASP A 106 8.79 -16.99 -7.72
N TRP A 107 8.42 -15.74 -7.98
CA TRP A 107 9.20 -14.82 -8.81
C TRP A 107 10.42 -14.26 -8.08
N SER A 108 11.40 -13.77 -8.85
CA SER A 108 12.68 -13.30 -8.32
C SER A 108 12.58 -12.08 -7.39
N ASP A 109 11.49 -11.33 -7.49
CA ASP A 109 11.19 -10.17 -6.66
C ASP A 109 10.32 -10.54 -5.43
N GLY A 110 9.99 -11.82 -5.27
CA GLY A 110 9.19 -12.34 -4.16
C GLY A 110 7.70 -12.51 -4.44
N VAL A 111 7.19 -12.15 -5.64
CA VAL A 111 5.77 -12.37 -5.99
C VAL A 111 5.45 -13.87 -6.06
N TYR A 112 4.33 -14.26 -5.45
CA TYR A 112 3.76 -15.61 -5.62
C TYR A 112 2.60 -15.59 -6.62
N GLN A 113 2.61 -16.53 -7.56
CA GLN A 113 1.61 -16.65 -8.63
C GLN A 113 1.27 -18.12 -8.90
N THR A 114 -0.01 -18.40 -9.13
CA THR A 114 -0.46 -19.75 -9.50
C THR A 114 -1.13 -19.75 -10.88
N GLU A 115 -0.69 -20.66 -11.75
CA GLU A 115 -1.35 -20.96 -13.02
C GLU A 115 -2.12 -22.29 -12.92
N LEU A 116 -3.45 -22.24 -13.09
CA LEU A 116 -4.34 -23.40 -12.93
C LEU A 116 -4.59 -24.12 -14.26
N GLY A 117 -4.69 -25.44 -14.22
CA GLY A 117 -5.26 -26.20 -15.34
C GLY A 117 -4.45 -26.18 -16.64
N LEU A 118 -3.13 -25.94 -16.60
CA LEU A 118 -2.30 -25.85 -17.80
C LEU A 118 -2.26 -27.19 -18.55
N VAL A 119 -2.81 -27.21 -19.77
CA VAL A 119 -2.81 -28.37 -20.67
C VAL A 119 -1.44 -28.56 -21.35
N PRO A 120 -1.10 -29.76 -21.86
CA PRO A 120 0.16 -29.96 -22.56
C PRO A 120 0.39 -28.97 -23.71
N GLY A 121 1.58 -28.38 -23.78
CA GLY A 121 1.92 -27.37 -24.80
C GLY A 121 2.76 -26.21 -24.24
N HIS A 122 2.94 -25.19 -25.08
CA HIS A 122 3.60 -23.93 -24.71
C HIS A 122 2.66 -23.02 -23.94
N HIS A 123 3.18 -22.36 -22.91
CA HIS A 123 2.51 -21.27 -22.23
C HIS A 123 3.50 -20.16 -21.96
N ASN A 124 3.13 -18.94 -22.36
CA ASN A 124 3.84 -17.75 -21.94
C ASN A 124 3.22 -17.31 -20.63
N VAL A 125 4.00 -17.33 -19.56
CA VAL A 125 3.55 -16.91 -18.24
C VAL A 125 4.28 -15.64 -17.86
N THR A 126 3.55 -14.54 -17.91
CA THR A 126 4.04 -13.25 -17.47
C THR A 126 3.75 -13.10 -15.98
N GLU A 127 4.70 -12.51 -15.23
CA GLU A 127 4.43 -12.13 -13.85
C GLU A 127 3.18 -11.25 -13.83
N THR A 128 2.25 -11.57 -12.96
CA THR A 128 1.14 -10.65 -12.68
C THR A 128 1.66 -9.63 -11.67
N GLN A 129 1.80 -8.36 -12.09
CA GLN A 129 2.15 -7.30 -11.13
C GLN A 129 1.05 -7.21 -10.09
N ARG A 130 1.35 -7.76 -8.92
CA ARG A 130 0.51 -7.69 -7.73
C ARG A 130 1.24 -6.77 -6.80
N GLN A 131 0.57 -5.69 -6.40
CA GLN A 131 1.07 -4.94 -5.28
C GLN A 131 1.09 -5.92 -4.09
N LEU A 132 2.27 -6.29 -3.60
CA LEU A 132 2.45 -7.40 -2.65
C LEU A 132 2.19 -6.98 -1.21
N SER A 133 2.33 -5.68 -0.96
CA SER A 133 2.24 -5.05 0.34
C SER A 133 1.44 -3.75 0.20
N SER A 134 0.42 -3.62 1.03
CA SER A 134 -0.33 -2.38 1.22
C SER A 134 -0.93 -2.43 2.60
N CYS A 135 -0.89 -1.28 3.25
CA CYS A 135 -1.52 -1.02 4.52
C CYS A 135 -2.99 -1.48 4.52
N PRO A 136 -3.54 -1.86 5.68
CA PRO A 136 -4.90 -2.36 5.75
C PRO A 136 -5.90 -1.33 5.22
N VAL A 137 -6.87 -1.80 4.44
CA VAL A 137 -7.82 -0.93 3.75
C VAL A 137 -9.09 -0.75 4.57
N LEU A 138 -9.62 0.48 4.56
CA LEU A 138 -10.77 0.92 5.30
C LEU A 138 -12.01 0.99 4.40
N PHE A 139 -13.08 0.37 4.86
CA PHE A 139 -14.41 0.49 4.27
C PHE A 139 -15.40 1.09 5.26
N ALA A 140 -16.33 1.88 4.74
CA ALA A 140 -17.43 2.49 5.49
C ALA A 140 -18.78 2.04 4.92
N TRP A 141 -19.78 1.88 5.78
CA TRP A 141 -21.17 1.70 5.34
C TRP A 141 -21.71 3.00 4.72
N ASP A 142 -22.24 2.92 3.51
CA ASP A 142 -22.77 4.07 2.76
C ASP A 142 -24.30 4.21 2.81
N GLY A 143 -24.99 3.29 3.49
CA GLY A 143 -26.45 3.18 3.50
C GLY A 143 -26.98 1.94 2.77
N GLU A 144 -26.20 1.39 1.84
CA GLU A 144 -26.58 0.23 1.01
C GLU A 144 -25.51 -0.88 1.01
N LYS A 145 -24.23 -0.50 1.02
CA LYS A 145 -23.09 -1.40 0.97
C LYS A 145 -21.87 -0.81 1.70
N TYR A 146 -20.81 -1.62 1.80
CA TYR A 146 -19.51 -1.12 2.23
C TYR A 146 -18.75 -0.56 1.03
N THR A 147 -18.39 0.71 1.10
CA THR A 147 -17.58 1.38 0.08
C THR A 147 -16.15 1.57 0.57
N PHE A 148 -15.20 1.43 -0.34
CA PHE A 148 -13.79 1.70 -0.08
C PHE A 148 -13.60 3.19 0.23
N VAL A 149 -12.86 3.48 1.29
CA VAL A 149 -12.57 4.84 1.75
C VAL A 149 -11.13 5.21 1.44
N SER A 150 -10.18 4.49 2.03
CA SER A 150 -8.73 4.66 1.88
C SER A 150 -8.02 3.49 2.58
N ASP A 151 -6.73 3.59 2.79
CA ASP A 151 -5.95 2.75 3.70
C ASP A 151 -5.74 3.41 5.07
N VAL A 152 -5.35 2.65 6.08
CA VAL A 152 -4.99 3.15 7.42
C VAL A 152 -3.73 2.44 7.91
N LEU A 153 -3.07 3.03 8.90
CA LEU A 153 -1.83 2.55 9.52
C LEU A 153 -0.63 2.49 8.56
N GLY A 154 -0.64 3.23 7.45
CA GLY A 154 0.52 3.30 6.56
C GLY A 154 1.74 3.99 7.15
N VAL A 155 1.52 4.71 8.25
CA VAL A 155 2.57 5.31 9.09
C VAL A 155 3.07 4.36 10.19
N GLY A 156 2.35 3.25 10.42
CA GLY A 156 2.61 2.24 11.44
C GLY A 156 3.39 1.03 10.94
N GLY A 157 3.89 1.05 9.70
CA GLY A 157 4.65 -0.04 9.09
C GLY A 157 5.89 -0.41 9.90
N ILE A 158 6.03 -1.68 10.29
CA ILE A 158 7.20 -2.19 11.01
C ILE A 158 8.11 -2.97 10.07
N GLY A 159 9.41 -2.81 10.25
CA GLY A 159 10.42 -3.56 9.50
C GLY A 159 10.67 -3.07 8.07
N PHE A 160 10.03 -1.98 7.64
CA PHE A 160 10.31 -1.36 6.34
C PHE A 160 11.77 -0.88 6.24
N LEU A 161 12.50 -1.34 5.23
CA LEU A 161 13.91 -0.98 5.02
C LEU A 161 14.04 0.41 4.40
N VAL A 162 14.76 1.31 5.06
CA VAL A 162 15.09 2.65 4.54
C VAL A 162 16.46 2.66 3.87
N SER A 163 17.42 1.95 4.45
CA SER A 163 18.75 1.70 3.90
C SER A 163 19.35 0.48 4.60
N PRO A 164 20.42 -0.15 4.09
CA PRO A 164 20.99 -1.32 4.74
C PRO A 164 21.30 -1.09 6.22
N GLY A 165 20.71 -1.93 7.08
CA GLY A 165 20.84 -1.85 8.54
C GLY A 165 19.93 -0.83 9.23
N ASN A 166 19.17 -0.02 8.48
CA ASN A 166 18.26 0.99 9.02
C ASN A 166 16.83 0.74 8.55
N TYR A 167 15.93 0.65 9.52
CA TYR A 167 14.50 0.42 9.29
C TYR A 167 13.70 1.64 9.75
N ALA A 168 12.57 1.88 9.11
CA ALA A 168 11.68 2.99 9.48
C ALA A 168 11.20 2.82 10.93
N THR A 169 11.14 3.94 11.65
CA THR A 169 10.52 3.98 12.97
C THR A 169 9.00 4.09 12.77
N PRO A 170 8.21 3.11 13.25
CA PRO A 170 6.76 3.18 13.11
C PRO A 170 6.18 4.30 13.97
N ARG A 171 5.16 4.99 13.47
CA ARG A 171 4.25 5.78 14.28
C ARG A 171 2.98 4.94 14.50
N PRO A 172 2.78 4.34 15.69
CA PRO A 172 1.75 3.33 15.91
C PRO A 172 0.34 3.90 16.09
N TRP A 173 0.08 5.03 15.43
CA TRP A 173 -1.18 5.71 15.49
C TRP A 173 -1.40 6.57 14.25
N GLU A 174 -2.68 6.68 13.88
CA GLU A 174 -3.13 7.47 12.74
C GLU A 174 -4.56 7.96 13.00
N TYR A 175 -4.85 9.19 12.58
CA TYR A 175 -6.20 9.73 12.58
C TYR A 175 -6.67 9.94 11.15
N PHE A 176 -7.73 9.25 10.75
CA PHE A 176 -8.27 9.34 9.40
C PHE A 176 -9.61 10.08 9.40
N LEU A 177 -9.66 11.24 8.75
CA LEU A 177 -10.90 12.01 8.54
C LEU A 177 -11.72 11.34 7.43
N LEU A 178 -12.88 10.80 7.79
CA LEU A 178 -13.77 10.13 6.85
C LEU A 178 -14.39 11.14 5.86
N PRO A 179 -14.66 10.74 4.60
CA PRO A 179 -15.24 11.62 3.61
C PRO A 179 -16.60 12.19 4.04
N PRO A 180 -16.95 13.42 3.64
CA PRO A 180 -18.26 13.99 3.94
C PRO A 180 -19.41 13.08 3.49
N GLY A 181 -20.40 12.88 4.36
CA GLY A 181 -21.54 11.98 4.10
C GLY A 181 -21.27 10.50 4.38
N LEU A 182 -20.03 10.12 4.70
CA LEU A 182 -19.67 8.79 5.18
C LEU A 182 -19.11 8.87 6.61
N PRO A 183 -19.28 7.83 7.43
CA PRO A 183 -20.16 6.68 7.24
C PRO A 183 -21.63 7.07 7.48
N VAL A 184 -22.55 6.34 6.86
CA VAL A 184 -24.00 6.47 7.14
C VAL A 184 -24.35 5.59 8.33
N GLU A 185 -25.20 6.10 9.23
CA GLU A 185 -25.70 5.32 10.36
C GLU A 185 -26.51 4.10 9.90
N ARG A 186 -26.29 2.97 10.57
CA ARG A 186 -27.03 1.72 10.37
C ARG A 186 -27.45 1.16 11.73
N ASP A 187 -28.75 0.99 11.92
CA ASP A 187 -29.32 0.35 13.12
C ASP A 187 -28.82 0.96 14.45
N GLY A 188 -28.66 2.28 14.51
CA GLY A 188 -28.14 2.98 15.70
C GLY A 188 -26.63 2.90 15.88
N ALA A 189 -25.89 2.49 14.85
CA ALA A 189 -24.44 2.35 14.88
C ALA A 189 -23.75 2.95 13.65
N ILE A 190 -22.49 3.33 13.86
CA ILE A 190 -21.55 3.65 12.80
C ILE A 190 -20.70 2.41 12.52
N SER A 191 -20.75 1.89 11.30
CA SER A 191 -20.08 0.63 10.94
C SER A 191 -18.92 0.83 9.97
N LEU A 192 -17.77 0.29 10.34
CA LEU A 192 -16.52 0.34 9.59
C LEU A 192 -15.90 -1.07 9.49
N LYS A 193 -15.09 -1.29 8.46
CA LYS A 193 -14.32 -2.53 8.29
C LYS A 193 -12.89 -2.18 7.93
N ILE A 194 -11.94 -2.81 8.62
CA ILE A 194 -10.52 -2.78 8.27
C ILE A 194 -10.19 -4.16 7.74
N THR A 195 -9.72 -4.27 6.50
CA THR A 195 -9.44 -5.56 5.86
C THR A 195 -7.98 -5.64 5.45
N GLU A 196 -7.41 -6.84 5.47
CA GLU A 196 -6.10 -7.09 4.90
C GLU A 196 -6.18 -7.77 3.52
N PRO A 197 -5.96 -7.03 2.41
CA PRO A 197 -6.12 -7.59 1.07
C PRO A 197 -4.83 -8.19 0.49
N MET A 198 -3.70 -8.12 1.19
CA MET A 198 -2.36 -8.42 0.65
C MET A 198 -1.55 -9.39 1.53
N GLU A 199 -0.30 -9.69 1.12
CA GLU A 199 0.67 -10.47 1.90
C GLU A 199 1.24 -9.64 3.07
N GLU A 200 0.34 -9.17 3.93
CA GLU A 200 0.61 -8.30 5.06
C GLU A 200 -0.30 -8.67 6.24
N ASN A 201 0.20 -8.43 7.44
CA ASN A 201 -0.61 -8.47 8.66
C ASN A 201 -0.86 -7.07 9.19
N ALA A 202 -2.11 -6.82 9.60
CA ALA A 202 -2.46 -5.68 10.43
C ALA A 202 -2.53 -6.10 11.90
N TYR A 203 -1.87 -5.31 12.76
CA TYR A 203 -1.80 -5.47 14.21
C TYR A 203 -2.53 -4.30 14.86
N LEU A 204 -3.79 -4.49 15.24
CA LEU A 204 -4.69 -3.45 15.73
C LEU A 204 -4.75 -3.50 17.26
N ASP A 205 -4.40 -2.40 17.93
CA ASP A 205 -4.34 -2.31 19.42
C ASP A 205 -5.55 -1.56 20.00
N ALA A 206 -5.97 -0.49 19.34
CA ALA A 206 -7.13 0.28 19.76
C ALA A 206 -7.78 1.01 18.60
N LEU A 207 -9.10 1.16 18.68
CA LEU A 207 -9.89 1.93 17.72
C LEU A 207 -10.78 2.91 18.49
N GLN A 208 -10.88 4.16 18.02
CA GLN A 208 -11.82 5.14 18.56
C GLN A 208 -12.45 5.94 17.42
N LEU A 209 -13.72 6.31 17.57
CA LEU A 209 -14.42 7.18 16.63
C LEU A 209 -14.60 8.56 17.25
N HIS A 210 -13.94 9.56 16.68
CA HIS A 210 -14.07 10.95 17.07
C HIS A 210 -15.14 11.61 16.21
N VAL A 211 -16.03 12.35 16.86
CA VAL A 211 -17.16 13.00 16.20
C VAL A 211 -17.07 14.49 16.46
N HIS A 212 -16.88 15.26 15.38
CA HIS A 212 -16.74 16.71 15.41
C HIS A 212 -17.96 17.34 14.76
N ASP A 213 -18.74 18.09 15.52
CA ASP A 213 -19.82 18.91 14.98
C ASP A 213 -19.35 20.36 14.86
N LEU A 214 -19.46 20.92 13.66
CA LEU A 214 -19.01 22.26 13.31
C LEU A 214 -20.17 23.16 12.85
N PRO A 215 -20.15 24.46 13.19
CA PRO A 215 -21.17 25.41 12.77
C PRO A 215 -21.09 25.71 11.25
N PRO A 216 -22.17 26.28 10.66
CA PRO A 216 -22.18 26.62 9.24
C PRO A 216 -20.97 27.45 8.82
N GLY A 217 -20.37 27.10 7.68
CA GLY A 217 -19.22 27.80 7.11
C GLY A 217 -17.86 27.40 7.69
N TRP A 218 -17.81 26.43 8.62
CA TRP A 218 -16.57 25.86 9.14
C TRP A 218 -16.29 24.48 8.57
N SER A 219 -15.02 24.24 8.27
CA SER A 219 -14.48 22.97 7.81
C SER A 219 -13.36 22.52 8.73
N MET A 220 -12.95 21.27 8.59
CA MET A 220 -11.77 20.73 9.28
C MET A 220 -10.87 19.92 8.37
N VAL A 221 -9.62 19.82 8.79
CA VAL A 221 -8.62 18.86 8.34
C VAL A 221 -7.88 18.36 9.59
N LEU A 222 -7.14 17.28 9.47
CA LEU A 222 -6.27 16.79 10.54
C LEU A 222 -4.82 17.18 10.22
N ASP A 223 -4.08 17.60 11.24
CA ASP A 223 -2.62 17.58 11.18
C ASP A 223 -2.17 16.13 11.11
N GLU A 224 -2.17 15.59 9.89
CA GLU A 224 -1.88 14.20 9.56
C GLU A 224 -1.15 14.13 8.21
N ARG A 225 -0.11 13.28 8.14
CA ARG A 225 0.69 12.93 6.95
C ARG A 225 1.68 11.81 7.27
N MET A 226 2.28 11.22 6.23
CA MET A 226 3.50 10.43 6.38
C MET A 226 4.67 11.36 6.69
N ALA A 227 4.95 11.57 7.97
CA ALA A 227 5.98 12.50 8.41
C ALA A 227 7.36 11.85 8.38
N THR A 228 8.27 12.46 7.61
CA THR A 228 9.65 11.99 7.47
C THR A 228 10.67 12.91 8.12
N ALA A 229 10.24 14.09 8.56
CA ALA A 229 11.02 15.07 9.31
C ALA A 229 10.06 16.01 10.08
N ALA A 230 10.64 16.97 10.80
CA ALA A 230 9.88 18.03 11.46
C ALA A 230 9.02 18.85 10.46
N PRO A 231 7.91 19.44 10.92
CA PRO A 231 7.35 19.38 12.27
C PRO A 231 6.75 18.02 12.60
N GLU A 232 6.68 17.64 13.89
CA GLU A 232 5.98 16.40 14.27
C GLU A 232 4.48 16.51 13.96
N VAL A 233 3.88 15.38 13.60
CA VAL A 233 2.44 15.27 13.37
C VAL A 233 1.75 15.13 14.72
N THR A 234 0.66 15.88 14.91
CA THR A 234 -0.08 15.89 16.19
C THR A 234 -1.42 15.14 16.13
N GLY A 235 -1.96 14.87 14.94
CA GLY A 235 -3.29 14.28 14.76
C GLY A 235 -4.45 15.21 15.14
N ARG A 236 -4.18 16.47 15.51
CA ARG A 236 -5.22 17.40 15.97
C ARG A 236 -6.10 17.87 14.82
N GLY A 237 -7.34 18.24 15.16
CA GLY A 237 -8.19 19.02 14.26
C GLY A 237 -7.62 20.43 14.01
N ILE A 238 -7.56 20.79 12.73
CA ILE A 238 -7.31 22.14 12.22
C ILE A 238 -8.64 22.63 11.64
N TYR A 239 -9.13 23.77 12.12
CA TYR A 239 -10.45 24.28 11.76
C TYR A 239 -10.31 25.58 10.99
N TYR A 240 -11.10 25.76 9.93
CA TYR A 240 -10.96 26.91 9.05
C TYR A 240 -12.29 27.27 8.38
N ARG A 241 -12.39 28.51 7.93
CA ARG A 241 -13.51 29.03 7.12
C ARG A 241 -13.09 29.44 5.72
N GLU A 242 -11.86 29.93 5.62
CA GLU A 242 -11.26 30.35 4.36
C GLU A 242 -10.27 29.30 3.87
N GLU A 243 -10.34 29.05 2.58
CA GLU A 243 -9.36 28.27 1.83
C GLU A 243 -8.84 29.15 0.70
N ARG A 244 -7.52 29.32 0.66
CA ARG A 244 -6.82 30.07 -0.37
C ARG A 244 -6.17 29.11 -1.36
N ARG A 245 -6.73 29.08 -2.57
CA ARG A 245 -6.22 28.28 -3.68
C ARG A 245 -5.09 29.02 -4.41
N PRO A 246 -4.16 28.31 -5.04
CA PRO A 246 -3.17 28.91 -5.91
C PRO A 246 -3.83 29.73 -7.02
N ALA A 247 -3.36 30.96 -7.19
CA ALA A 247 -3.70 31.80 -8.33
C ALA A 247 -3.04 31.26 -9.62
N ARG A 248 -1.83 30.70 -9.45
CA ARG A 248 -1.05 30.07 -10.51
C ARG A 248 -0.20 28.94 -9.92
N ALA A 249 0.05 27.89 -10.69
CA ALA A 249 1.03 26.87 -10.35
C ALA A 249 1.85 26.45 -11.57
N THR A 250 3.12 26.13 -11.35
CA THR A 250 4.04 25.68 -12.40
C THR A 250 4.82 24.45 -11.98
N LEU A 251 4.94 23.47 -12.87
CA LEU A 251 5.92 22.39 -12.78
C LEU A 251 7.11 22.73 -13.69
N GLY A 252 8.23 23.15 -13.10
CA GLY A 252 9.30 23.79 -13.87
C GLY A 252 8.75 25.03 -14.59
N SER A 253 8.71 25.00 -15.92
CA SER A 253 8.13 26.08 -16.75
C SER A 253 6.69 25.83 -17.20
N ARG A 254 6.14 24.63 -16.99
CA ARG A 254 4.81 24.23 -17.45
C ARG A 254 3.74 24.71 -16.48
N ASP A 255 2.71 25.39 -16.98
CA ASP A 255 1.55 25.74 -16.17
C ASP A 255 0.74 24.50 -15.81
N VAL A 256 0.42 24.33 -14.53
CA VAL A 256 -0.36 23.22 -13.99
C VAL A 256 -1.48 23.72 -13.05
N THR A 257 -1.84 25.00 -13.15
CA THR A 257 -2.76 25.67 -12.22
C THR A 257 -4.09 24.92 -12.08
N GLU A 258 -4.73 24.59 -13.19
CA GLU A 258 -6.04 23.94 -13.20
C GLU A 258 -6.02 22.51 -12.61
N LEU A 259 -4.88 21.82 -12.69
CA LEU A 259 -4.72 20.45 -12.15
C LEU A 259 -4.54 20.43 -10.63
N LEU A 260 -4.44 21.58 -9.96
CA LEU A 260 -4.23 21.65 -8.50
C LEU A 260 -5.38 22.37 -7.77
N ARG A 261 -6.46 22.71 -8.48
CA ARG A 261 -7.58 23.48 -7.94
C ARG A 261 -8.55 22.65 -7.11
N GLU A 262 -8.81 21.42 -7.55
CA GLU A 262 -9.83 20.54 -6.97
C GLU A 262 -9.24 19.17 -6.70
N ALA A 263 -9.76 18.48 -5.69
CA ALA A 263 -9.43 17.07 -5.46
C ALA A 263 -10.31 16.18 -6.37
N ASP A 264 -10.03 16.18 -7.68
CA ASP A 264 -10.81 15.45 -8.71
C ASP A 264 -10.08 14.21 -9.27
N HIS A 265 -8.95 13.87 -8.64
CA HIS A 265 -8.08 12.75 -8.91
C HIS A 265 -7.39 12.82 -10.27
N ARG A 266 -7.05 14.03 -10.71
CA ARG A 266 -6.25 14.34 -11.89
C ARG A 266 -4.99 15.08 -11.46
N ALA A 267 -4.06 14.30 -10.92
CA ALA A 267 -2.91 14.82 -10.21
C ALA A 267 -1.74 15.27 -11.10
N VAL A 268 -0.93 16.17 -10.56
CA VAL A 268 0.40 16.55 -11.05
C VAL A 268 1.44 15.63 -10.42
N VAL A 269 2.27 15.01 -11.26
CA VAL A 269 3.49 14.29 -10.85
C VAL A 269 4.71 15.13 -11.19
N GLN A 270 5.69 15.18 -10.28
CA GLN A 270 6.81 16.12 -10.37
C GLN A 270 7.88 15.78 -11.40
N GLY A 271 7.75 14.72 -12.19
CA GLY A 271 8.78 14.37 -13.17
C GLY A 271 8.45 13.09 -13.92
N GLN A 272 9.42 12.62 -14.70
CA GLN A 272 9.37 11.28 -15.26
C GLN A 272 9.78 10.27 -14.21
N ARG A 273 9.06 9.15 -14.18
CA ARG A 273 9.35 8.02 -13.30
C ARG A 273 10.64 7.34 -13.72
N ASP A 274 11.43 6.93 -12.74
CA ASP A 274 12.49 5.97 -12.98
C ASP A 274 11.86 4.60 -13.26
N SER A 275 12.06 4.08 -14.47
CA SER A 275 11.49 2.78 -14.87
C SER A 275 12.02 1.59 -14.08
N ARG A 276 13.11 1.76 -13.31
CA ARG A 276 13.74 0.71 -12.50
C ARG A 276 13.17 0.65 -11.08
N PHE A 277 12.68 1.78 -10.55
CA PHE A 277 12.37 1.92 -9.13
C PHE A 277 10.98 2.51 -8.92
N LEU A 278 10.09 1.70 -8.34
CA LEU A 278 8.74 2.09 -7.99
C LEU A 278 8.74 3.32 -7.09
N GLY A 279 7.97 4.35 -7.43
CA GLY A 279 7.85 5.54 -6.60
C GLY A 279 9.01 6.53 -6.70
N LEU A 280 9.99 6.32 -7.60
CA LEU A 280 11.13 7.23 -7.79
C LEU A 280 11.00 8.03 -9.09
N LEU A 281 11.43 9.29 -9.06
CA LEU A 281 11.56 10.17 -10.23
C LEU A 281 13.03 10.29 -10.67
N GLU A 282 13.28 10.20 -11.98
CA GLU A 282 14.63 10.36 -12.57
C GLU A 282 15.02 11.84 -12.70
N ASP A 283 14.09 12.68 -13.21
CA ASP A 283 14.30 14.11 -13.44
C ASP A 283 13.22 14.96 -12.74
N PRO A 284 13.22 15.02 -11.39
CA PRO A 284 12.22 15.79 -10.65
C PRO A 284 12.31 17.29 -10.96
N GLN A 285 11.17 17.88 -11.27
CA GLN A 285 10.94 19.29 -11.51
C GLN A 285 10.31 19.94 -10.25
N PRO A 286 10.68 21.18 -9.93
CA PRO A 286 10.07 21.91 -8.83
C PRO A 286 8.59 22.19 -9.13
N LEU A 287 7.72 21.89 -8.16
CA LEU A 287 6.33 22.30 -8.19
C LEU A 287 6.19 23.61 -7.39
N THR A 288 5.88 24.70 -8.08
CA THR A 288 5.75 26.03 -7.46
C THR A 288 4.30 26.49 -7.53
N VAL A 289 3.74 26.95 -6.41
CA VAL A 289 2.43 27.57 -6.32
C VAL A 289 2.57 29.03 -5.94
N PHE A 290 1.75 29.87 -6.55
CA PHE A 290 1.72 31.33 -6.34
C PHE A 290 0.31 31.74 -5.89
N PHE A 291 0.25 32.68 -4.95
CA PHE A 291 -0.98 33.20 -4.37
C PHE A 291 -1.10 34.70 -4.68
N ASP A 292 -2.32 35.19 -4.91
CA ASP A 292 -2.58 36.61 -5.19
C ASP A 292 -2.34 37.51 -3.97
N GLU A 293 -2.38 36.93 -2.77
CA GLU A 293 -2.21 37.62 -1.49
C GLU A 293 -1.28 36.85 -0.56
N PRO A 294 -0.52 37.54 0.32
CA PRO A 294 0.36 36.91 1.30
C PRO A 294 -0.34 35.88 2.16
N VAL A 295 0.24 34.68 2.28
CA VAL A 295 -0.33 33.57 3.06
C VAL A 295 -0.01 33.66 4.56
N ASN A 296 0.82 34.62 4.97
CA ASN A 296 1.23 34.81 6.36
C ASN A 296 1.06 36.25 6.83
N SER A 297 -0.09 36.86 6.53
CA SER A 297 -0.47 38.15 7.10
C SER A 297 -0.48 38.12 8.64
N ASP A 298 -0.36 39.29 9.28
CA ASP A 298 -0.28 39.40 10.75
C ASP A 298 -1.43 38.68 11.44
N GLY A 299 -1.09 37.75 12.35
CA GLY A 299 -2.05 36.95 13.12
C GLY A 299 -2.63 35.74 12.39
N ALA A 300 -2.28 35.50 11.13
CA ALA A 300 -2.67 34.30 10.41
C ALA A 300 -1.90 33.07 10.91
N ALA A 301 -2.57 31.91 10.97
CA ALA A 301 -1.96 30.61 11.23
C ALA A 301 -2.08 29.73 9.98
N PRO A 302 -1.24 29.95 8.95
CA PRO A 302 -1.35 29.23 7.70
C PRO A 302 -1.00 27.75 7.83
N VAL A 303 -1.73 26.93 7.09
CA VAL A 303 -1.53 25.50 6.99
C VAL A 303 -1.57 25.12 5.52
N LEU A 304 -0.52 24.45 5.04
CA LEU A 304 -0.55 23.81 3.73
C LEU A 304 -1.44 22.58 3.80
N VAL A 305 -2.48 22.55 2.97
CA VAL A 305 -3.35 21.39 2.78
C VAL A 305 -3.09 20.84 1.38
N ALA A 306 -2.86 19.54 1.29
CA ALA A 306 -2.69 18.87 0.02
C ALA A 306 -3.52 17.59 -0.05
N ASP A 307 -4.22 17.38 -1.15
CA ASP A 307 -4.82 16.09 -1.47
C ASP A 307 -3.90 15.38 -2.48
N GLY A 308 -3.70 14.08 -2.27
CA GLY A 308 -2.85 13.29 -3.14
C GLY A 308 -2.68 11.86 -2.65
N TRP A 309 -1.86 11.10 -3.38
CA TRP A 309 -1.50 9.74 -3.05
C TRP A 309 -0.08 9.43 -3.52
N VAL A 310 0.44 8.30 -3.04
CA VAL A 310 1.72 7.73 -3.45
C VAL A 310 1.56 6.26 -3.79
N GLU A 311 2.47 5.76 -4.62
CA GLU A 311 2.71 4.33 -4.77
C GLU A 311 3.99 4.02 -3.99
N TYR A 312 3.87 3.37 -2.82
CA TYR A 312 5.02 3.13 -1.96
C TYR A 312 6.05 2.20 -2.63
N PRO A 313 7.35 2.50 -2.55
CA PRO A 313 8.37 1.50 -2.83
C PRO A 313 8.32 0.40 -1.77
N TYR A 314 8.75 -0.80 -2.11
CA TYR A 314 8.97 -1.87 -1.14
C TYR A 314 10.40 -1.86 -0.59
N SER A 315 10.63 -2.57 0.53
CA SER A 315 11.97 -2.74 1.12
C SER A 315 13.01 -3.21 0.08
N SER A 316 12.65 -4.18 -0.77
CA SER A 316 13.48 -4.65 -1.90
C SER A 316 13.75 -3.60 -2.97
N VAL A 317 12.78 -2.73 -3.27
CA VAL A 317 12.95 -1.64 -4.23
C VAL A 317 13.87 -0.57 -3.65
N VAL A 318 13.72 -0.24 -2.37
CA VAL A 318 14.61 0.69 -1.67
C VAL A 318 16.03 0.13 -1.63
N PHE A 319 16.19 -1.17 -1.35
CA PHE A 319 17.48 -1.84 -1.39
C PHE A 319 18.12 -1.79 -2.79
N ALA A 320 17.37 -2.11 -3.84
CA ALA A 320 17.86 -2.06 -5.22
C ALA A 320 18.24 -0.63 -5.65
N ALA A 321 17.44 0.37 -5.27
CA ALA A 321 17.75 1.78 -5.50
C ALA A 321 19.06 2.18 -4.81
N TRP A 322 19.24 1.78 -3.54
CA TRP A 322 20.48 2.01 -2.80
C TRP A 322 21.70 1.36 -3.48
N GLN A 323 21.58 0.14 -3.99
CA GLN A 323 22.66 -0.54 -4.73
C GLN A 323 23.05 0.23 -6.01
N ALA A 324 22.10 0.92 -6.63
CA ALA A 324 22.33 1.77 -7.79
C ALA A 324 22.79 3.20 -7.44
N GLY A 325 22.99 3.52 -6.15
CA GLY A 325 23.35 4.85 -5.68
C GLY A 325 22.20 5.87 -5.70
N ALA A 326 20.96 5.41 -5.89
CA ALA A 326 19.76 6.24 -5.82
C ALA A 326 19.21 6.29 -4.39
N ILE A 327 18.59 7.41 -4.03
CA ILE A 327 17.93 7.61 -2.73
C ILE A 327 16.56 8.26 -2.95
N TYR A 328 15.59 7.87 -2.13
CA TYR A 328 14.29 8.53 -2.08
C TYR A 328 14.38 9.77 -1.19
N THR A 329 13.89 10.89 -1.70
CA THR A 329 13.87 12.18 -1.03
C THR A 329 12.42 12.67 -0.97
N PRO A 330 11.81 12.63 0.23
CA PRO A 330 10.51 13.25 0.47
C PRO A 330 10.54 14.75 0.17
N PRO A 331 9.37 15.38 -0.03
CA PRO A 331 9.26 16.79 -0.35
C PRO A 331 9.92 17.72 0.67
N THR A 332 10.76 18.62 0.19
CA THR A 332 11.20 19.84 0.87
C THR A 332 10.28 20.99 0.46
N LEU A 333 9.85 21.78 1.45
CA LEU A 333 9.08 23.00 1.26
C LEU A 333 10.00 24.22 1.36
N GLU A 334 9.96 25.06 0.33
CA GLU A 334 10.62 26.35 0.29
C GLU A 334 9.58 27.47 0.11
N ALA A 335 9.87 28.65 0.64
CA ALA A 335 9.07 29.86 0.46
C ALA A 335 9.90 30.96 -0.19
N GLN A 336 9.29 31.73 -1.09
CA GLN A 336 9.97 32.85 -1.72
C GLN A 336 9.91 34.10 -0.83
N THR A 337 11.07 34.71 -0.60
CA THR A 337 11.20 36.01 0.08
C THR A 337 10.83 37.16 -0.86
N ALA A 338 10.63 38.36 -0.32
CA ALA A 338 10.28 39.56 -1.10
C ALA A 338 11.34 39.96 -2.15
N ASP A 339 12.61 39.63 -1.94
CA ASP A 339 13.72 39.82 -2.88
C ASP A 339 13.87 38.68 -3.91
N GLY A 340 12.95 37.70 -3.89
CA GLY A 340 12.87 36.62 -4.86
C GLY A 340 13.74 35.40 -4.54
N VAL A 341 14.41 35.37 -3.39
CA VAL A 341 15.25 34.26 -2.92
C VAL A 341 14.36 33.17 -2.34
N TRP A 342 14.76 31.91 -2.54
CA TRP A 342 14.05 30.76 -1.96
C TRP A 342 14.66 30.40 -0.61
N HIS A 343 13.81 30.38 0.43
CA HIS A 343 14.16 29.99 1.78
C HIS A 343 13.56 28.62 2.10
N GLU A 344 14.39 27.66 2.50
CA GLU A 344 13.89 26.37 2.99
C GLU A 344 13.13 26.56 4.30
N VAL A 345 11.86 26.15 4.32
CA VAL A 345 10.97 26.22 5.49
C VAL A 345 11.00 24.88 6.22
N TYR A 346 10.77 23.78 5.50
CA TYR A 346 10.83 22.43 6.05
C TYR A 346 11.51 21.48 5.07
N SER A 347 12.64 20.91 5.48
CA SER A 347 13.33 19.88 4.70
C SER A 347 12.62 18.53 4.86
N ARG A 348 12.30 17.86 3.73
CA ARG A 348 11.78 16.48 3.71
C ARG A 348 10.62 16.23 4.70
N PHE A 349 9.65 17.14 4.74
CA PHE A 349 8.64 17.22 5.80
C PHE A 349 7.64 16.05 5.81
N GLY A 350 7.45 15.39 4.67
CA GLY A 350 6.48 14.31 4.49
C GLY A 350 5.60 14.46 3.26
N TYR A 351 4.54 13.66 3.18
CA TYR A 351 3.63 13.57 2.04
C TYR A 351 2.30 12.86 2.43
N PRO A 352 1.25 12.88 1.59
CA PRO A 352 0.03 12.10 1.83
C PRO A 352 0.36 10.61 1.91
N ALA A 353 0.01 9.95 3.01
CA ALA A 353 0.33 8.53 3.23
C ALA A 353 -0.50 7.62 2.31
N GLY A 354 0.09 6.72 1.53
CA GLY A 354 -0.63 5.67 0.81
C GLY A 354 -1.66 6.18 -0.22
N MET A 355 -2.91 5.72 -0.07
CA MET A 355 -4.01 5.93 -1.01
C MET A 355 -4.61 7.35 -0.87
N PRO A 356 -5.45 7.81 -1.83
CA PRO A 356 -5.93 9.19 -1.89
C PRO A 356 -6.46 9.69 -0.56
N ARG A 357 -5.82 10.76 -0.08
CA ARG A 357 -6.19 11.42 1.17
C ARG A 357 -5.69 12.84 1.21
N ARG A 358 -6.17 13.55 2.23
CA ARG A 358 -5.75 14.89 2.56
C ARG A 358 -4.68 14.86 3.63
N MET A 359 -3.58 15.56 3.40
CA MET A 359 -2.58 15.88 4.42
C MET A 359 -2.65 17.35 4.83
N ALA A 360 -2.10 17.65 6.01
CA ALA A 360 -1.87 19.02 6.45
C ALA A 360 -0.44 19.23 7.00
N LEU A 361 0.04 20.46 6.86
CA LEU A 361 1.34 20.91 7.36
C LEU A 361 1.20 22.36 7.88
N PRO A 362 1.12 22.57 9.20
CA PRO A 362 1.19 23.91 9.78
C PRO A 362 2.48 24.64 9.39
N LEU A 363 2.38 25.91 9.01
CA LEU A 363 3.49 26.72 8.51
C LEU A 363 3.86 27.81 9.52
N THR A 364 4.88 27.58 10.33
CA THR A 364 5.28 28.48 11.44
C THR A 364 6.38 29.48 11.07
N ASP A 365 7.22 29.15 10.08
CA ASP A 365 8.49 29.87 9.81
C ASP A 365 8.56 30.44 8.38
N LEU A 366 7.45 31.01 7.91
CA LEU A 366 7.38 31.63 6.58
C LEU A 366 8.03 33.02 6.57
N PRO A 367 8.84 33.37 5.54
CA PRO A 367 9.31 34.74 5.33
C PRO A 367 8.15 35.74 5.29
N PRO A 368 8.29 36.97 5.81
CA PRO A 368 7.23 37.97 5.76
C PRO A 368 6.72 38.20 4.33
N GLN A 369 5.40 38.32 4.18
CA GLN A 369 4.73 38.57 2.90
C GLN A 369 4.91 37.43 1.86
N THR A 370 5.02 36.18 2.31
CA THR A 370 5.17 35.02 1.43
C THR A 370 3.96 34.87 0.52
N GLN A 371 4.19 34.83 -0.80
CA GLN A 371 3.17 34.61 -1.83
C GLN A 371 3.49 33.43 -2.76
N ALA A 372 4.65 32.79 -2.59
CA ALA A 372 5.02 31.64 -3.40
C ALA A 372 5.66 30.55 -2.53
N LEU A 373 5.22 29.32 -2.77
CA LEU A 373 5.75 28.11 -2.14
C LEU A 373 6.23 27.14 -3.21
N ARG A 374 7.31 26.42 -2.93
CA ARG A 374 7.91 25.45 -3.84
C ARG A 374 8.15 24.12 -3.14
N LEU A 375 7.74 23.06 -3.80
CA LEU A 375 7.97 21.67 -3.40
C LEU A 375 9.05 21.07 -4.29
N THR A 376 10.08 20.48 -3.68
CA THR A 376 11.16 19.77 -4.38
C THR A 376 11.39 18.40 -3.74
N GLY A 377 11.70 17.39 -4.53
CA GLY A 377 11.89 16.01 -4.09
C GLY A 377 11.82 15.06 -5.28
N ASN A 378 12.23 13.81 -5.08
CA ASN A 378 12.22 12.79 -6.14
C ASN A 378 11.32 11.60 -5.83
N LEU A 379 10.51 11.68 -4.76
CA LEU A 379 9.43 10.74 -4.53
C LEU A 379 8.30 11.03 -5.53
N GLU A 380 7.79 9.99 -6.16
CA GLU A 380 6.63 10.07 -7.04
C GLU A 380 5.37 10.28 -6.21
N ILE A 381 4.93 11.53 -6.15
CA ILE A 381 3.70 11.92 -5.48
C ILE A 381 2.74 12.45 -6.53
N TYR A 382 1.50 11.99 -6.43
CA TYR A 382 0.38 12.44 -7.22
C TYR A 382 -0.30 13.59 -6.47
N TRP A 383 0.09 14.83 -6.77
CA TRP A 383 -0.49 16.04 -6.19
C TRP A 383 -1.79 16.42 -6.89
N ASP A 384 -2.93 16.22 -6.24
CA ASP A 384 -4.27 16.45 -6.81
C ASP A 384 -4.76 17.86 -6.52
N ARG A 385 -4.54 18.34 -5.30
CA ARG A 385 -4.92 19.69 -4.88
C ARG A 385 -3.89 20.25 -3.92
N LEU A 386 -3.61 21.55 -4.04
CA LEU A 386 -2.84 22.32 -3.05
C LEU A 386 -3.63 23.57 -2.65
N ALA A 387 -3.69 23.87 -1.36
CA ALA A 387 -4.30 25.09 -0.85
C ALA A 387 -3.65 25.51 0.48
N ILE A 388 -3.83 26.78 0.86
CA ILE A 388 -3.57 27.24 2.21
C ILE A 388 -4.90 27.42 2.92
N VAL A 389 -5.02 26.87 4.13
CA VAL A 389 -6.10 27.20 5.05
C VAL A 389 -5.53 27.95 6.25
N PHE A 390 -6.40 28.60 7.00
CA PHE A 390 -6.02 29.37 8.18
C PHE A 390 -6.64 28.73 9.41
N ASP A 391 -5.78 28.21 10.30
CA ASP A 391 -6.22 27.58 11.53
C ASP A 391 -6.82 28.62 12.48
N GLU A 392 -8.10 28.46 12.79
CA GLU A 392 -8.87 29.37 13.62
C GLU A 392 -9.71 28.58 14.64
N ALA A 393 -10.03 29.21 15.77
CA ALA A 393 -10.93 28.60 16.75
C ALA A 393 -12.40 28.84 16.34
N PRO A 394 -13.22 27.78 16.16
CA PRO A 394 -14.64 27.95 15.90
C PRO A 394 -15.36 28.54 17.13
N PRO A 395 -16.41 29.37 16.93
CA PRO A 395 -17.14 29.99 18.04
C PRO A 395 -17.89 28.98 18.91
N ALA A 396 -18.19 27.80 18.34
CA ALA A 396 -18.71 26.64 19.03
C ALA A 396 -18.23 25.38 18.31
N HIS A 397 -17.87 24.36 19.05
CA HIS A 397 -17.41 23.06 18.54
C HIS A 397 -17.83 21.98 19.53
N ARG A 398 -18.45 20.92 19.04
CA ARG A 398 -18.72 19.73 19.86
C ARG A 398 -17.78 18.62 19.41
N HIS A 399 -17.11 18.01 20.37
CA HIS A 399 -16.26 16.86 20.17
C HIS A 399 -16.63 15.78 21.17
N GLU A 400 -16.94 14.59 20.66
CA GLU A 400 -17.08 13.38 21.47
C GLU A 400 -16.20 12.27 20.89
N VAL A 401 -15.77 11.37 21.77
CA VAL A 401 -14.99 10.19 21.40
C VAL A 401 -15.78 8.96 21.82
N ILE A 402 -15.99 8.05 20.88
CA ILE A 402 -16.84 6.87 21.02
C ILE A 402 -15.95 5.64 20.91
N ALA A 403 -15.97 4.80 21.95
CA ALA A 403 -15.32 3.50 21.93
C ALA A 403 -16.13 2.50 21.08
N PRO A 404 -15.48 1.49 20.47
CA PRO A 404 -16.18 0.45 19.73
C PRO A 404 -17.11 -0.31 20.68
N ALA A 405 -18.34 -0.56 20.24
CA ALA A 405 -19.30 -1.41 20.93
C ALA A 405 -19.22 -2.86 20.44
N VAL A 406 -18.78 -3.05 19.20
CA VAL A 406 -18.55 -4.36 18.58
C VAL A 406 -17.22 -4.32 17.85
N ALA A 407 -16.43 -5.39 18.02
CA ALA A 407 -15.34 -5.72 17.11
C ALA A 407 -15.34 -7.24 16.88
N ARG A 408 -15.28 -7.67 15.61
CA ARG A 408 -15.27 -9.09 15.22
C ARG A 408 -14.30 -9.34 14.09
N VAL A 409 -13.46 -10.35 14.24
CA VAL A 409 -12.61 -10.85 13.15
C VAL A 409 -13.40 -11.82 12.28
N ALA A 410 -13.30 -11.67 10.97
CA ALA A 410 -13.91 -12.56 10.00
C ALA A 410 -12.96 -12.83 8.82
N LYS A 411 -13.08 -14.02 8.22
CA LYS A 411 -12.43 -14.34 6.95
C LYS A 411 -13.44 -14.13 5.82
N THR A 412 -13.43 -12.95 5.22
CA THR A 412 -14.39 -12.54 4.19
C THR A 412 -13.90 -12.72 2.76
N GLY A 413 -12.62 -13.10 2.59
CA GLY A 413 -11.97 -13.14 1.30
C GLY A 413 -11.49 -11.75 0.87
N PHE A 414 -11.10 -11.66 -0.39
CA PHE A 414 -10.35 -10.54 -0.96
C PHE A 414 -11.29 -9.66 -1.77
N ALA A 415 -11.48 -8.40 -1.36
CA ALA A 415 -12.22 -7.41 -2.13
C ALA A 415 -11.58 -7.24 -3.52
N ARG A 416 -12.40 -7.18 -4.57
CA ARG A 416 -11.89 -7.05 -5.94
C ARG A 416 -11.12 -5.75 -6.09
N ARG A 417 -9.81 -5.86 -6.31
CA ARG A 417 -8.92 -4.73 -6.57
C ARG A 417 -8.99 -4.32 -8.04
N SER A 418 -8.96 -3.01 -8.27
CA SER A 418 -8.77 -2.40 -9.59
C SER A 418 -7.77 -1.24 -9.48
N THR A 419 -6.92 -1.08 -10.48
CA THR A 419 -6.03 0.08 -10.60
C THR A 419 -6.68 1.08 -11.56
N LEU A 420 -7.05 2.25 -11.05
CA LEU A 420 -7.62 3.34 -11.85
C LEU A 420 -6.50 4.16 -12.51
N GLU A 421 -6.89 5.22 -13.24
CA GLU A 421 -5.93 6.17 -13.83
C GLU A 421 -4.93 6.69 -12.79
N GLN A 422 -3.70 7.00 -13.25
CA GLN A 422 -2.61 7.45 -12.38
C GLN A 422 -2.32 6.48 -11.21
N ARG A 423 -2.52 5.18 -11.49
CA ARG A 423 -2.26 4.06 -10.58
C ARG A 423 -3.00 4.14 -9.25
N ARG A 424 -4.11 4.86 -9.23
CA ARG A 424 -4.91 5.03 -8.03
C ARG A 424 -5.58 3.69 -7.66
N PRO A 425 -5.30 3.11 -6.48
CA PRO A 425 -5.91 1.86 -6.07
C PRO A 425 -7.39 2.04 -5.73
N HIS A 426 -8.19 1.01 -6.00
CA HIS A 426 -9.61 0.96 -5.65
C HIS A 426 -10.01 -0.49 -5.34
N TYR A 427 -10.90 -0.66 -4.36
CA TYR A 427 -11.40 -1.96 -3.91
C TYR A 427 -12.93 -1.98 -3.93
N ASP A 428 -13.51 -3.00 -4.59
CA ASP A 428 -14.94 -3.28 -4.53
C ASP A 428 -15.21 -4.38 -3.51
N TYR A 429 -15.75 -4.00 -2.35
CA TYR A 429 -16.09 -4.94 -1.28
C TYR A 429 -17.26 -5.88 -1.63
N THR A 430 -18.12 -5.50 -2.58
CA THR A 430 -19.29 -6.32 -2.92
C THR A 430 -18.90 -7.58 -3.69
N THR A 431 -17.79 -7.52 -4.42
CA THR A 431 -17.22 -8.64 -5.16
C THR A 431 -15.98 -9.16 -4.42
N ARG A 432 -16.07 -10.34 -3.82
CA ARG A 432 -14.96 -10.93 -3.05
C ARG A 432 -14.64 -12.34 -3.51
N GLU A 433 -13.36 -12.59 -3.69
CA GLU A 433 -12.87 -13.95 -3.94
C GLU A 433 -12.52 -14.61 -2.59
N PRO A 434 -12.95 -15.87 -2.35
CA PRO A 434 -12.68 -16.55 -1.07
C PRO A 434 -11.21 -16.90 -0.88
N PHE A 435 -10.45 -16.99 -1.97
CA PHE A 435 -9.02 -17.33 -2.00
C PHE A 435 -8.31 -16.44 -3.02
N TRP A 436 -7.01 -16.22 -2.80
CA TRP A 436 -6.12 -15.48 -3.69
C TRP A 436 -4.71 -16.06 -3.52
N ASP A 437 -3.78 -15.82 -4.47
CA ASP A 437 -2.38 -16.22 -4.22
C ASP A 437 -1.70 -15.17 -3.31
N THR A 438 -1.93 -15.33 -2.01
CA THR A 438 -1.29 -14.56 -0.93
C THR A 438 -0.79 -15.51 0.14
N ARG A 439 0.41 -15.27 0.66
CA ARG A 439 0.97 -16.02 1.79
C ARG A 439 0.52 -15.46 3.14
N TYR A 440 0.51 -16.33 4.14
CA TYR A 440 0.37 -15.97 5.55
C TYR A 440 1.74 -15.98 6.23
N LEU A 441 2.05 -14.91 6.97
CA LEU A 441 3.15 -14.90 7.93
C LEU A 441 2.92 -16.02 8.95
N PRO A 442 3.85 -16.98 9.12
CA PRO A 442 3.75 -18.04 10.11
C PRO A 442 3.61 -17.52 11.54
N GLY A 443 2.55 -17.91 12.24
CA GLY A 443 2.36 -17.55 13.65
C GLY A 443 0.90 -17.56 14.11
N LEU A 444 0.66 -16.96 15.28
CA LEU A 444 -0.65 -16.91 15.92
C LEU A 444 -1.41 -15.64 15.52
N TYR A 445 -2.61 -15.83 14.98
CA TYR A 445 -3.56 -14.80 14.60
C TYR A 445 -4.73 -14.79 15.58
N THR A 446 -5.50 -13.70 15.55
CA THR A 446 -6.74 -13.62 16.31
C THR A 446 -7.75 -14.65 15.80
N GLU A 447 -8.48 -15.26 16.73
CA GLU A 447 -9.59 -16.18 16.46
C GLU A 447 -10.72 -15.46 15.72
N LEU A 448 -11.40 -16.21 14.84
CA LEU A 448 -12.57 -15.68 14.15
C LEU A 448 -13.71 -15.50 15.16
N GLY A 449 -14.35 -14.33 15.14
CA GLY A 449 -15.41 -13.97 16.08
C GLY A 449 -15.08 -12.74 16.93
N PRO A 450 -15.65 -12.59 18.14
CA PRO A 450 -15.49 -11.41 18.96
C PRO A 450 -14.03 -11.10 19.30
N ALA A 451 -13.61 -9.87 19.07
CA ALA A 451 -12.25 -9.38 19.33
C ALA A 451 -12.23 -8.02 20.06
N LEU A 452 -13.38 -7.54 20.55
CA LEU A 452 -13.51 -6.23 21.20
C LEU A 452 -12.45 -5.97 22.28
N PRO A 453 -12.12 -6.91 23.18
CA PRO A 453 -11.12 -6.67 24.22
C PRO A 453 -9.71 -6.35 23.69
N LEU A 454 -9.38 -6.78 22.46
CA LEU A 454 -8.08 -6.53 21.80
C LEU A 454 -8.00 -5.15 21.13
N VAL A 455 -9.11 -4.42 21.00
CA VAL A 455 -9.16 -3.12 20.32
C VAL A 455 -9.85 -2.03 21.14
N ALA A 456 -10.09 -2.31 22.43
CA ALA A 456 -10.82 -1.41 23.32
C ALA A 456 -9.91 -0.36 23.99
N GLU A 457 -8.64 -0.69 24.24
CA GLU A 457 -7.69 0.13 24.98
C GLU A 457 -6.30 0.00 24.34
N GLU A 458 -5.49 1.06 24.34
CA GLU A 458 -4.10 0.98 23.86
C GLU A 458 -3.21 0.36 24.95
N ASP A 459 -2.99 -0.96 24.89
CA ASP A 459 -2.28 -1.73 25.91
C ASP A 459 -1.36 -2.84 25.37
N ASP A 460 -1.01 -2.81 24.07
CA ASP A 460 -0.29 -3.84 23.31
C ASP A 460 -1.05 -5.19 23.15
N ALA A 461 -2.36 -5.23 23.43
CA ALA A 461 -3.21 -6.40 23.20
C ALA A 461 -3.69 -6.49 21.74
N LEU A 462 -2.76 -6.65 20.82
CA LEU A 462 -2.99 -6.65 19.37
C LEU A 462 -4.00 -7.71 18.88
N ALA A 463 -5.05 -7.27 18.18
CA ALA A 463 -5.78 -8.05 17.20
C ALA A 463 -4.97 -8.18 15.91
N ILE A 464 -4.77 -9.41 15.43
CA ILE A 464 -3.92 -9.74 14.30
C ILE A 464 -4.80 -10.36 13.22
N ILE A 465 -4.97 -9.62 12.12
CA ILE A 465 -5.65 -10.09 10.91
C ILE A 465 -4.63 -10.21 9.77
N GLY A 466 -4.82 -11.22 8.92
CA GLY A 466 -3.97 -11.46 7.75
C GLY A 466 -4.73 -11.43 6.43
N PRO A 467 -4.11 -11.90 5.34
CA PRO A 467 -4.70 -11.86 3.99
C PRO A 467 -6.12 -12.45 3.93
N GLY A 468 -7.05 -11.69 3.34
CA GLY A 468 -8.45 -12.07 3.15
C GLY A 468 -9.30 -12.01 4.43
N GLU A 469 -8.76 -11.44 5.50
CA GLU A 469 -9.43 -11.26 6.77
C GLU A 469 -9.79 -9.80 7.03
N GLU A 470 -10.72 -9.59 7.94
CA GLU A 470 -11.17 -8.27 8.33
C GLU A 470 -11.43 -8.18 9.82
N LEU A 471 -11.33 -6.96 10.34
CA LEU A 471 -11.94 -6.56 11.59
C LEU A 471 -13.17 -5.69 11.28
N HIS A 472 -14.36 -6.22 11.54
CA HIS A 472 -15.62 -5.48 11.51
C HIS A 472 -15.83 -4.76 12.82
N THR A 473 -16.08 -3.46 12.78
CA THR A 473 -16.33 -2.64 13.97
C THR A 473 -17.63 -1.85 13.89
N GLU A 474 -18.27 -1.69 15.04
CA GLU A 474 -19.45 -0.85 15.20
C GLU A 474 -19.28 0.05 16.41
N PHE A 475 -19.52 1.34 16.22
CA PHE A 475 -19.56 2.36 17.26
C PHE A 475 -21.01 2.77 17.48
N VAL A 476 -21.41 3.04 18.72
CA VAL A 476 -22.76 3.56 18.99
C VAL A 476 -22.92 4.90 18.26
N ALA A 477 -24.02 5.09 17.55
CA ALA A 477 -24.25 6.34 16.84
C ALA A 477 -24.32 7.51 17.82
N PRO A 478 -23.78 8.68 17.45
CA PRO A 478 -23.91 9.92 18.21
C PRO A 478 -25.37 10.21 18.59
N GLN A 479 -25.67 10.21 19.88
CA GLN A 479 -27.03 10.48 20.37
C GLN A 479 -27.41 11.96 20.28
N SER A 480 -26.42 12.84 20.15
CA SER A 480 -26.65 14.27 20.10
C SER A 480 -27.22 14.69 18.73
N SER A 481 -28.37 15.34 18.75
CA SER A 481 -28.96 15.92 17.53
C SER A 481 -28.08 17.05 17.02
N LEU A 482 -27.75 17.02 15.73
CA LEU A 482 -27.05 18.09 15.03
C LEU A 482 -27.87 19.38 15.05
N PRO A 483 -27.33 20.51 15.53
CA PRO A 483 -28.00 21.79 15.38
C PRO A 483 -28.23 22.14 13.91
N ALA A 484 -29.25 22.96 13.63
CA ALA A 484 -29.61 23.32 12.27
C ALA A 484 -28.43 23.96 11.50
N GLY A 485 -28.11 23.41 10.33
CA GLY A 485 -27.03 23.88 9.45
C GLY A 485 -25.62 23.46 9.87
N TRP A 486 -25.45 22.77 10.99
CA TRP A 486 -24.14 22.23 11.39
C TRP A 486 -23.78 20.99 10.57
N SER A 487 -22.48 20.76 10.42
CA SER A 487 -21.92 19.57 9.76
C SER A 487 -21.26 18.66 10.79
N ARG A 488 -21.47 17.34 10.65
CA ARG A 488 -20.78 16.30 11.43
C ARG A 488 -19.63 15.72 10.62
N HIS A 489 -18.48 15.59 11.25
CA HIS A 489 -17.27 15.00 10.71
C HIS A 489 -16.85 13.83 11.59
N PHE A 490 -16.52 12.71 10.97
CA PHE A 490 -16.08 11.51 11.68
C PHE A 490 -14.60 11.30 11.43
N VAL A 491 -13.85 11.04 12.50
CA VAL A 491 -12.42 10.72 12.44
C VAL A 491 -12.22 9.37 13.10
N LEU A 492 -11.66 8.42 12.35
CA LEU A 492 -11.24 7.14 12.90
C LEU A 492 -9.83 7.29 13.46
N GLU A 493 -9.68 7.14 14.77
CA GLU A 493 -8.39 6.92 15.41
C GLU A 493 -8.06 5.42 15.36
N THR A 494 -6.92 5.08 14.77
CA THR A 494 -6.37 3.73 14.79
C THR A 494 -5.05 3.70 15.54
N ARG A 495 -4.91 2.80 16.50
CA ARG A 495 -3.62 2.43 17.13
C ARG A 495 -3.22 1.06 16.64
N GLY A 496 -2.00 0.93 16.13
CA GLY A 496 -1.55 -0.33 15.58
C GLY A 496 -0.36 -0.23 14.64
N TYR A 497 -0.09 -1.35 13.98
CA TYR A 497 1.04 -1.57 13.10
C TYR A 497 0.62 -2.37 11.87
N ALA A 498 1.43 -2.35 10.84
CA ALA A 498 1.32 -3.22 9.67
C ALA A 498 2.69 -3.86 9.37
N LYS A 499 2.72 -5.12 8.93
CA LYS A 499 3.99 -5.80 8.57
C LYS A 499 3.81 -6.69 7.34
N ASP A 500 4.50 -6.33 6.28
CA ASP A 500 4.53 -7.10 5.05
C ASP A 500 5.57 -8.23 5.02
N MET A 501 5.54 -8.97 3.92
CA MET A 501 6.42 -10.11 3.62
C MET A 501 7.48 -9.80 2.54
N ASP A 502 7.83 -8.53 2.28
CA ASP A 502 8.88 -8.22 1.30
C ASP A 502 10.25 -8.78 1.76
N LEU A 503 11.08 -9.22 0.80
CA LEU A 503 12.38 -9.87 1.03
C LEU A 503 13.31 -9.16 2.02
N TYR A 504 13.21 -7.84 2.16
CA TYR A 504 14.06 -7.05 3.07
C TYR A 504 13.29 -6.43 4.23
N THR A 505 12.03 -6.78 4.42
CA THR A 505 11.28 -6.38 5.60
C THR A 505 11.79 -7.16 6.82
N ARG A 506 12.15 -6.42 7.87
CA ARG A 506 12.66 -7.02 9.11
C ARG A 506 11.59 -7.92 9.73
N ASP A 507 11.96 -9.16 10.02
CA ASP A 507 11.08 -10.17 10.60
C ASP A 507 9.80 -10.40 9.75
N GLY A 508 9.89 -10.19 8.42
CA GLY A 508 8.80 -10.42 7.45
C GLY A 508 8.54 -11.89 7.11
N ASP A 509 9.08 -12.82 7.91
CA ASP A 509 8.96 -14.27 7.75
C ASP A 509 8.16 -14.94 8.89
N ALA A 510 7.67 -14.17 9.85
CA ALA A 510 6.82 -14.64 10.95
C ALA A 510 5.87 -13.55 11.46
N VAL A 511 4.80 -13.93 12.15
CA VAL A 511 3.92 -12.95 12.84
C VAL A 511 4.72 -12.17 13.89
N GLY A 512 5.58 -12.87 14.62
CA GLY A 512 6.46 -12.28 15.63
C GLY A 512 7.75 -11.68 15.04
N PRO A 513 8.55 -10.98 15.86
CA PRO A 513 8.23 -10.54 17.21
C PRO A 513 7.08 -9.51 17.19
N LEU A 514 6.19 -9.58 18.19
CA LEU A 514 5.11 -8.59 18.30
C LEU A 514 5.70 -7.23 18.74
N PRO A 515 5.23 -6.11 18.18
CA PRO A 515 5.60 -4.80 18.67
C PRO A 515 5.11 -4.61 20.11
N ALA A 516 5.88 -3.90 20.93
CA ALA A 516 5.57 -3.66 22.33
C ALA A 516 5.94 -2.22 22.71
N LYS A 517 4.94 -1.32 22.73
CA LYS A 517 5.11 0.08 23.11
C LYS A 517 5.29 0.23 24.63
N PHE A 518 4.65 -0.63 25.42
CA PHE A 518 4.58 -0.55 26.88
C PHE A 518 5.41 -1.61 27.60
N HIS A 519 6.55 -2.01 27.04
CA HIS A 519 7.43 -3.07 27.59
C HIS A 519 7.92 -2.84 29.05
N GLY A 520 7.70 -1.67 29.64
CA GLY A 520 8.00 -1.33 31.04
C GLY A 520 6.78 -1.27 31.97
N ASP A 521 5.56 -1.40 31.45
CA ASP A 521 4.31 -1.39 32.23
C ASP A 521 3.87 -2.84 32.49
N ALA A 522 4.11 -3.32 33.71
CA ALA A 522 3.80 -4.69 34.09
C ALA A 522 2.29 -5.01 34.04
N VAL A 523 1.42 -4.03 34.24
CA VAL A 523 -0.03 -4.23 34.24
C VAL A 523 -0.53 -4.39 32.81
N ARG A 524 -0.15 -3.47 31.91
CA ARG A 524 -0.50 -3.57 30.47
C ARG A 524 0.10 -4.82 29.85
N THR A 525 1.37 -5.10 30.12
CA THR A 525 2.05 -6.30 29.59
C THR A 525 1.36 -7.59 30.05
N ALA A 526 0.93 -7.68 31.31
CA ALA A 526 0.22 -8.85 31.82
C ALA A 526 -1.17 -9.00 31.17
N ARG A 527 -1.89 -7.89 30.99
CA ARG A 527 -3.20 -7.86 30.30
C ARG A 527 -3.08 -8.26 28.84
N ALA A 528 -2.14 -7.67 28.08
CA ALA A 528 -1.87 -8.03 26.70
C ALA A 528 -1.57 -9.53 26.54
N ARG A 529 -0.70 -10.08 27.40
CA ARG A 529 -0.41 -11.53 27.41
C ARG A 529 -1.68 -12.36 27.64
N GLN A 530 -2.48 -12.01 28.64
CA GLN A 530 -3.72 -12.73 28.93
C GLN A 530 -4.69 -12.70 27.74
N LEU A 531 -4.82 -11.56 27.08
CA LEU A 531 -5.66 -11.41 25.91
C LEU A 531 -5.11 -12.17 24.71
N HIS A 532 -3.80 -12.16 24.47
CA HIS A 532 -3.18 -12.97 23.41
C HIS A 532 -3.34 -14.47 23.67
N GLU A 533 -3.19 -14.94 24.91
CA GLU A 533 -3.44 -16.34 25.28
C GLU A 533 -4.90 -16.77 25.05
N GLN A 534 -5.84 -15.83 25.16
CA GLN A 534 -7.27 -16.09 24.98
C GLN A 534 -7.73 -15.97 23.52
N TYR A 535 -7.25 -14.96 22.80
CA TYR A 535 -7.79 -14.57 21.49
C TYR A 535 -6.83 -14.83 20.33
N ASN A 536 -5.51 -14.83 20.55
CA ASN A 536 -4.52 -15.06 19.48
C ASN A 536 -4.04 -16.51 19.50
N THR A 537 -4.95 -17.44 19.19
CA THR A 537 -4.70 -18.89 19.29
C THR A 537 -4.73 -19.61 17.95
N ARG A 538 -5.08 -18.91 16.86
CA ARG A 538 -5.23 -19.49 15.52
C ARG A 538 -3.91 -19.45 14.78
N PHE A 539 -3.26 -20.60 14.61
CA PHE A 539 -2.03 -20.66 13.82
C PHE A 539 -2.33 -20.58 12.31
N GLN A 540 -1.68 -19.67 11.60
CA GLN A 540 -1.67 -19.61 10.13
C GLN A 540 -0.22 -19.65 9.63
N ALA A 541 -0.03 -20.25 8.45
CA ALA A 541 1.22 -20.26 7.68
C ALA A 541 0.93 -20.77 6.26
N GLY A 542 1.83 -20.50 5.32
CA GLY A 542 1.76 -21.06 3.97
C GLY A 542 0.98 -20.19 2.97
N HIS A 543 0.42 -20.83 1.95
CA HIS A 543 -0.31 -20.22 0.83
C HIS A 543 -1.83 -20.46 0.96
#